data_AF-A0A9W8IUR0-F1
#
_entry.id   AF-A0A9W8IUR0-F1
#
_cell.length_a   1.000
_cell.length_b   1.000
_cell.length_c   1.000
_cell.angle_alpha   90.00
_cell.angle_beta   90.00
_cell.angle_gamma   90.00
#
_symmetry.space_group_name_H-M   'P 1'
#
loop_
_entity.id
_entity.type
_entity.pdbx_description
1 polymer ?
#
loop_
_entity_poly.entity_id
_entity_poly.type
_entity_poly.pdbx_seq_one_letter_code
_entity_poly.pdbx_strand_id
1 'polypeptide(L)'
;MDVGSLLPFALIAPEPGRRRLKLVSSPASERAPTPNPSQSESEGGETVPQTPASVKSLKNVPFLSGPPEDLKGVFIRKYRWGTIDVLDPKHCDFAAMRTAIMSTHLKLLKIRTKEVLYEKYRTEKLLARRATAQISEEQRQRLLEDLGL
;
A
#
# COMPACT_ATOMS: atom_id res chain seq x y z
N MET A 1 -31.41 11.36 18.28
CA MET A 1 -31.45 9.98 17.76
C MET A 1 -30.02 9.48 17.71
N ASP A 2 -29.62 8.64 18.66
CA ASP A 2 -28.25 8.11 18.76
C ASP A 2 -28.07 6.98 17.74
N VAL A 3 -27.25 7.24 16.72
CA VAL A 3 -26.98 6.32 15.59
C VAL A 3 -26.39 4.99 16.06
N GLY A 4 -25.77 4.95 17.25
CA GLY A 4 -25.24 3.73 17.87
C GLY A 4 -26.33 2.73 18.32
N SER A 5 -27.56 3.19 18.56
CA SER A 5 -28.68 2.32 18.94
C SER A 5 -29.41 1.68 17.75
N LEU A 6 -29.29 2.27 16.54
CA LEU A 6 -30.01 1.84 15.34
C LEU A 6 -29.29 0.70 14.61
N LEU A 7 -27.97 0.62 14.74
CA LEU A 7 -27.15 -0.42 14.08
C LEU A 7 -26.07 -0.92 15.05
N PRO A 8 -26.37 -1.90 15.92
CA PRO A 8 -25.44 -2.39 16.93
C PRO A 8 -24.16 -3.02 16.35
N PHE A 9 -24.16 -3.34 15.05
CA PHE A 9 -23.04 -3.94 14.32
C PHE A 9 -22.30 -2.97 13.38
N ALA A 10 -22.89 -1.81 13.05
CA ALA A 10 -22.35 -0.95 11.97
C ALA A 10 -21.24 0.01 12.45
N LEU A 11 -21.05 0.16 13.75
CA LEU A 11 -20.08 1.08 14.33
C LEU A 11 -19.07 0.35 15.23
N ILE A 12 -18.35 -0.63 14.66
CA ILE A 12 -17.17 -1.22 15.31
C ILE A 12 -15.97 -0.29 15.02
N ALA A 13 -16.04 0.93 15.53
CA ALA A 13 -14.90 1.84 15.52
C ALA A 13 -13.86 1.31 16.54
N PRO A 14 -12.56 1.34 16.21
CA PRO A 14 -11.53 0.94 17.17
C PRO A 14 -11.63 1.83 18.42
N GLU A 15 -11.61 1.21 19.60
CA GLU A 15 -11.70 1.91 20.88
C GLU A 15 -10.61 3.01 20.96
N PRO A 16 -10.94 4.27 21.27
CA PRO A 16 -9.95 5.34 21.39
C PRO A 16 -8.99 5.01 22.53
N GLY A 17 -7.74 4.70 22.17
CA GLY A 17 -6.72 4.23 23.10
C GLY A 17 -6.46 5.23 24.22
N ARG A 18 -6.75 4.84 25.47
CA ARG A 18 -6.20 5.50 26.66
C ARG A 18 -4.67 5.47 26.55
N ARG A 19 -4.06 6.64 26.37
CA ARG A 19 -2.61 6.84 26.39
C ARG A 19 -2.10 6.38 27.76
N ARG A 20 -1.37 5.26 27.83
CA ARG A 20 -0.74 4.83 29.07
C ARG A 20 0.58 5.59 29.22
N LEU A 21 0.67 6.37 30.30
CA LEU A 21 1.86 7.10 30.70
C LEU A 21 3.03 6.14 30.89
N LYS A 22 4.18 6.54 30.36
CA LYS A 22 5.46 5.82 30.34
C LYS A 22 6.00 5.73 31.77
N LEU A 23 6.15 4.53 32.33
CA LEU A 23 6.85 4.32 33.60
C LEU A 23 8.31 3.95 33.29
N VAL A 24 9.23 4.78 33.80
CA VAL A 24 10.69 4.66 33.68
C VAL A 24 11.23 4.08 34.99
N SER A 25 12.09 3.06 34.92
CA SER A 25 13.21 2.86 35.86
C SER A 25 14.22 1.82 35.32
N SER A 26 15.49 2.22 35.33
CA SER A 26 16.74 1.62 34.80
C SER A 26 17.32 0.47 35.67
N PRO A 27 18.65 0.13 35.65
CA PRO A 27 19.42 -0.67 34.67
C PRO A 27 20.26 -1.83 35.31
N ALA A 28 21.14 -2.47 34.50
CA ALA A 28 22.38 -3.21 34.83
C ALA A 28 22.35 -4.76 34.86
N SER A 29 23.10 -5.43 33.96
CA SER A 29 24.40 -6.05 34.28
C SER A 29 24.99 -6.81 33.07
N GLU A 30 26.31 -6.70 32.93
CA GLU A 30 27.20 -7.13 31.84
C GLU A 30 27.48 -8.66 31.79
N ARG A 31 27.71 -9.22 30.58
CA ARG A 31 28.96 -9.94 30.19
C ARG A 31 28.89 -10.62 28.81
N ALA A 32 29.96 -10.44 28.02
CA ALA A 32 30.42 -11.32 26.92
C ALA A 32 31.62 -12.19 27.43
N PRO A 33 32.31 -13.08 26.66
CA PRO A 33 32.17 -13.58 25.27
C PRO A 33 32.24 -15.15 25.13
N THR A 34 32.38 -15.63 23.88
CA THR A 34 32.30 -16.99 23.26
C THR A 34 33.36 -18.05 23.69
N PRO A 35 33.33 -19.36 23.27
CA PRO A 35 33.64 -19.84 21.89
C PRO A 35 32.83 -21.08 21.35
N ASN A 36 32.83 -21.25 20.01
CA ASN A 36 32.44 -22.46 19.25
C ASN A 36 33.44 -23.62 19.46
N PRO A 37 33.08 -24.90 19.26
CA PRO A 37 33.31 -25.55 17.94
C PRO A 37 32.33 -26.69 17.58
N SER A 38 32.14 -26.96 16.28
CA SER A 38 32.34 -28.29 15.64
C SER A 38 31.59 -28.42 14.30
N GLN A 39 32.36 -28.81 13.29
CA GLN A 39 31.97 -29.14 11.92
C GLN A 39 31.20 -30.47 11.86
N SER A 40 30.34 -30.64 10.85
CA SER A 40 30.09 -31.95 10.25
C SER A 40 29.69 -31.77 8.78
N GLU A 41 30.57 -32.28 7.92
CA GLU A 41 30.37 -32.49 6.50
C GLU A 41 29.50 -33.74 6.30
N SER A 42 28.63 -33.74 5.28
CA SER A 42 28.22 -34.99 4.64
C SER A 42 27.80 -34.70 3.21
N GLU A 43 28.59 -35.23 2.28
CA GLU A 43 28.26 -35.33 0.86
C GLU A 43 27.27 -36.47 0.60
N GLY A 44 26.49 -36.34 -0.49
CA GLY A 44 25.59 -37.37 -1.00
C GLY A 44 24.74 -36.81 -2.13
N GLY A 45 25.24 -36.90 -3.36
CA GLY A 45 24.59 -36.40 -4.56
C GLY A 45 23.58 -37.38 -5.16
N GLU A 46 22.40 -36.88 -5.52
CA GLU A 46 21.54 -37.45 -6.56
C GLU A 46 21.02 -36.31 -7.44
N THR A 47 21.32 -36.40 -8.73
CA THR A 47 21.07 -35.37 -9.74
C THR A 47 19.69 -35.54 -10.36
N VAL A 48 18.74 -34.70 -9.98
CA VAL A 48 17.49 -34.49 -10.74
C VAL A 48 17.62 -33.18 -11.52
N PRO A 49 17.46 -33.16 -12.86
CA PRO A 49 17.56 -31.92 -13.63
C PRO A 49 16.34 -31.04 -13.33
N GLN A 50 16.54 -30.00 -12.52
CA GLN A 50 15.53 -28.97 -12.28
C GLN A 50 15.43 -28.04 -13.48
N THR A 51 14.24 -27.94 -14.05
CA THR A 51 13.83 -26.90 -15.01
C THR A 51 14.19 -25.51 -14.46
N PRO A 52 14.82 -24.59 -15.22
CA PRO A 52 15.21 -23.28 -14.72
C PRO A 52 14.00 -22.32 -14.69
N ALA A 53 12.99 -22.65 -13.89
CA ALA A 53 12.07 -21.63 -13.40
C ALA A 53 12.78 -20.95 -12.21
N SER A 54 13.08 -19.67 -12.34
CA SER A 54 13.75 -18.87 -11.30
C SER A 54 12.85 -18.71 -10.07
N VAL A 55 12.84 -19.71 -9.20
CA VAL A 55 12.16 -19.68 -7.87
C VAL A 55 13.03 -19.04 -6.79
N LYS A 56 14.22 -18.54 -7.13
CA LYS A 56 15.24 -18.07 -6.17
C LYS A 56 15.09 -16.60 -5.76
N SER A 57 13.89 -16.08 -5.50
CA SER A 57 13.78 -14.77 -4.81
C SER A 57 12.44 -14.46 -4.13
N LEU A 58 11.74 -15.45 -3.58
CA LEU A 58 10.69 -15.17 -2.58
C LEU A 58 11.25 -15.14 -1.15
N LYS A 59 12.52 -15.51 -0.97
CA LYS A 59 13.14 -15.66 0.35
C LYS A 59 13.49 -14.33 1.03
N ASN A 60 13.43 -13.20 0.32
CA ASN A 60 13.89 -11.91 0.84
C ASN A 60 12.90 -10.77 0.57
N VAL A 61 11.63 -10.99 0.92
CA VAL A 61 10.62 -9.92 0.96
C VAL A 61 10.46 -9.47 2.42
N PRO A 62 11.02 -8.31 2.82
CA PRO A 62 11.06 -7.88 4.22
C PRO A 62 9.68 -7.71 4.87
N PHE A 63 8.62 -7.60 4.07
CA PHE A 63 7.26 -7.46 4.58
C PHE A 63 6.62 -8.80 4.99
N LEU A 64 7.20 -9.95 4.64
CA LEU A 64 6.70 -11.27 5.06
C LEU A 64 7.26 -11.73 6.41
N SER A 65 8.36 -11.14 6.89
CA SER A 65 8.97 -11.48 8.19
C SER A 65 8.23 -10.88 9.40
N GLY A 66 7.10 -10.18 9.17
CA GLY A 66 6.35 -9.51 10.22
C GLY A 66 6.84 -8.09 10.52
N PRO A 67 6.21 -7.41 11.50
CA PRO A 67 6.58 -6.05 11.89
C PRO A 67 8.03 -6.00 12.40
N PRO A 68 8.82 -4.97 12.04
CA PRO A 68 10.07 -4.68 12.73
C PRO A 68 9.85 -4.54 14.24
N GLU A 69 10.80 -4.96 15.08
CA GLU A 69 10.62 -4.98 16.54
C GLU A 69 10.23 -3.61 17.09
N ASP A 70 10.83 -2.53 16.57
CA ASP A 70 10.54 -1.15 16.96
C ASP A 70 9.10 -0.71 16.68
N LEU A 71 8.42 -1.35 15.72
CA LEU A 71 7.08 -0.99 15.25
C LEU A 71 6.01 -1.98 15.70
N LYS A 72 6.40 -3.07 16.38
CA LYS A 72 5.49 -4.10 16.85
C LYS A 72 4.47 -3.51 17.82
N GLY A 73 3.19 -3.67 17.52
CA GLY A 73 2.11 -3.17 18.37
C GLY A 73 1.94 -1.64 18.41
N VAL A 74 2.60 -0.91 17.50
CA VAL A 74 2.37 0.54 17.32
C VAL A 74 1.10 0.79 16.52
N PHE A 75 0.92 0.05 15.42
CA PHE A 75 -0.21 0.20 14.50
C PHE A 75 -1.29 -0.84 14.78
N ILE A 76 -2.02 -0.65 15.88
CA ILE A 76 -3.03 -1.59 16.35
C ILE A 76 -4.44 -1.05 16.13
N ARG A 77 -5.36 -1.94 15.70
CA ARG A 77 -6.81 -1.75 15.83
C ARG A 77 -7.35 -2.65 16.95
N LYS A 78 -7.97 -2.05 17.97
CA LYS A 78 -8.56 -2.76 19.11
C LYS A 78 -10.07 -2.86 18.97
N TYR A 79 -10.58 -4.06 19.15
CA TYR A 79 -12.00 -4.37 19.20
C TYR A 79 -12.34 -5.09 20.49
N ARG A 80 -13.62 -5.16 20.84
CA ARG A 80 -14.09 -5.86 22.06
C ARG A 80 -13.73 -7.36 22.06
N TRP A 81 -13.57 -7.94 20.87
CA TRP A 81 -13.28 -9.36 20.65
C TRP A 81 -11.80 -9.66 20.37
N GLY A 82 -10.94 -8.64 20.25
CA GLY A 82 -9.55 -8.89 19.88
C GLY A 82 -8.79 -7.68 19.41
N THR A 83 -7.54 -7.90 19.05
CA THR A 83 -6.60 -6.85 18.65
C THR A 83 -5.92 -7.27 17.34
N ILE A 84 -5.89 -6.36 16.37
CA ILE A 84 -5.29 -6.58 15.06
C ILE A 84 -4.07 -5.66 14.91
N ASP A 85 -2.90 -6.24 14.63
CA ASP A 85 -1.71 -5.49 14.22
C ASP A 85 -1.69 -5.34 12.69
N VAL A 86 -1.66 -4.10 12.21
CA VAL A 86 -1.70 -3.77 10.77
C VAL A 86 -0.40 -4.14 10.05
N LEU A 87 0.73 -4.25 10.76
CA LEU A 87 2.00 -4.63 10.15
C LEU A 87 2.20 -6.14 10.07
N ASP A 88 1.35 -6.94 10.71
CA ASP A 88 1.43 -8.39 10.67
C ASP A 88 0.83 -8.95 9.37
N PRO A 89 1.61 -9.65 8.52
CA PRO A 89 1.12 -10.23 7.28
C PRO A 89 0.03 -11.29 7.49
N LYS A 90 -0.10 -11.85 8.70
CA LYS A 90 -1.18 -12.79 9.03
C LYS A 90 -2.53 -12.09 9.20
N HIS A 91 -2.53 -10.80 9.51
CA HIS A 91 -3.74 -10.02 9.74
C HIS A 91 -4.21 -9.25 8.51
N CYS A 92 -3.28 -8.68 7.74
CA CYS A 92 -3.61 -7.96 6.50
C CYS A 92 -2.41 -7.87 5.54
N ASP A 93 -2.69 -7.48 4.31
CA ASP A 93 -1.75 -7.33 3.21
C ASP A 93 -1.08 -5.94 3.16
N PHE A 94 -1.29 -5.09 4.17
CA PHE A 94 -0.84 -3.70 4.19
C PHE A 94 0.66 -3.56 3.91
N ALA A 95 1.50 -4.41 4.49
CA ALA A 95 2.94 -4.34 4.32
C ALA A 95 3.38 -4.65 2.87
N ALA A 96 2.69 -5.59 2.21
CA ALA A 96 2.87 -5.90 0.79
C ALA A 96 2.38 -4.73 -0.08
N MET A 97 1.17 -4.22 0.18
CA MET A 97 0.57 -3.10 -0.54
C MET A 97 1.43 -1.84 -0.45
N ARG A 98 1.96 -1.50 0.73
CA ARG A 98 2.88 -0.38 0.93
C ARG A 98 4.11 -0.51 0.02
N THR A 99 4.69 -1.70 -0.02
CA THR A 99 5.87 -1.98 -0.85
C THR A 99 5.53 -1.87 -2.34
N ALA A 100 4.39 -2.41 -2.76
CA ALA A 100 3.92 -2.32 -4.14
C ALA A 100 3.73 -0.86 -4.59
N ILE A 101 3.01 -0.07 -3.80
CA ILE A 101 2.65 1.31 -4.16
C ILE A 101 3.86 2.25 -4.03
N MET A 102 4.58 2.18 -2.91
CA MET A 102 5.59 3.19 -2.56
C MET A 102 6.99 2.85 -3.06
N SER A 103 7.29 1.57 -3.35
CA SER A 103 8.61 1.13 -3.79
C SER A 103 8.62 0.67 -5.23
N THR A 104 7.96 -0.44 -5.55
CA THR A 104 8.14 -1.10 -6.85
C THR A 104 7.39 -0.42 -7.99
N HIS A 105 6.12 -0.03 -7.79
CA HIS A 105 5.27 0.47 -8.88
C HIS A 105 5.11 1.99 -8.94
N LEU A 106 5.66 2.76 -7.98
CA LEU A 106 5.45 4.21 -7.91
C LEU A 106 5.83 4.93 -9.21
N LYS A 107 6.97 4.57 -9.81
CA LYS A 107 7.45 5.16 -11.06
C LYS A 107 6.50 4.84 -12.22
N LEU A 108 6.10 3.58 -12.36
CA LEU A 108 5.18 3.15 -13.40
C LEU A 108 3.81 3.84 -13.27
N LEU A 109 3.28 3.95 -12.05
CA LEU A 109 2.02 4.64 -11.78
C LEU A 109 2.09 6.12 -12.21
N LYS A 110 3.20 6.81 -11.92
CA LYS A 110 3.43 8.19 -12.39
C LYS A 110 3.46 8.28 -13.91
N ILE A 111 4.21 7.40 -14.57
CA ILE A 111 4.35 7.36 -16.03
C ILE A 111 2.98 7.11 -16.68
N ARG A 112 2.24 6.09 -16.24
CA ARG A 112 0.91 5.77 -16.75
C ARG A 112 -0.07 6.92 -16.59
N THR A 113 -0.02 7.60 -15.45
CA THR A 113 -0.87 8.76 -15.19
C THR A 113 -0.55 9.90 -16.14
N LYS A 114 0.74 10.17 -16.39
CA LYS A 114 1.16 11.24 -17.31
C LYS A 114 0.87 10.89 -18.77
N GLU A 115 1.39 9.77 -19.25
CA GLU A 115 1.43 9.45 -20.68
C GLU A 115 0.08 8.97 -21.22
N VAL A 116 -0.79 8.45 -20.34
CA VAL A 116 -2.09 7.91 -20.78
C VAL A 116 -3.23 8.75 -20.25
N LEU A 117 -3.38 8.83 -18.93
CA LEU A 117 -4.56 9.49 -18.36
C LEU A 117 -4.55 10.99 -18.67
N TYR A 118 -3.43 11.65 -18.40
CA TYR A 118 -3.29 13.08 -18.62
C TYR A 118 -3.24 13.44 -20.11
N GLU A 119 -2.46 12.75 -20.95
CA GLU A 119 -2.43 13.05 -22.39
C GLU A 119 -3.77 12.80 -23.08
N LYS A 120 -4.51 11.75 -22.69
CA LYS A 120 -5.89 11.55 -23.19
C LYS A 120 -6.78 12.73 -22.83
N TYR A 121 -6.81 13.11 -21.55
CA TYR A 121 -7.58 14.28 -21.10
C TYR A 121 -7.16 15.58 -21.81
N ARG A 122 -5.85 15.78 -22.00
CA ARG A 122 -5.28 16.96 -22.65
C ARG A 122 -5.75 17.10 -24.09
N THR A 123 -5.68 16.02 -24.86
CA THR A 123 -6.11 16.01 -26.27
C THR A 123 -7.61 16.24 -26.40
N GLU A 124 -8.44 15.58 -25.57
CA GLU A 124 -9.89 15.80 -25.51
C GLU A 124 -10.23 17.27 -25.25
N LYS A 125 -9.59 17.91 -24.25
CA LYS A 125 -9.83 19.33 -23.94
C LYS A 125 -9.32 20.26 -25.03
N LEU A 126 -8.20 19.95 -25.66
CA LEU A 126 -7.67 20.78 -26.74
C LEU A 126 -8.56 20.72 -27.99
N LEU A 127 -9.10 19.54 -28.32
CA LEU A 127 -10.06 19.36 -29.41
C LEU A 127 -11.38 20.08 -29.13
N ALA A 128 -11.93 19.96 -27.93
CA ALA A 128 -13.15 20.70 -27.55
C ALA A 128 -12.97 22.22 -27.65
N ARG A 129 -11.81 22.74 -27.20
CA ARG A 129 -11.46 24.17 -27.36
C ARG A 129 -11.31 24.57 -28.82
N ARG A 130 -10.71 23.73 -29.67
CA ARG A 130 -10.62 24.02 -31.11
C ARG A 130 -11.98 23.99 -31.78
N ALA A 131 -12.84 23.01 -31.48
CA ALA A 131 -14.18 22.93 -32.04
C ALA A 131 -15.04 24.16 -31.68
N THR A 132 -14.92 24.65 -30.44
CA THR A 132 -15.60 25.87 -30.00
C THR A 132 -14.98 27.15 -30.59
N ALA A 133 -13.67 27.16 -30.83
CA ALA A 133 -12.98 28.30 -31.46
C ALA A 133 -13.13 28.36 -33.00
N GLN A 134 -13.42 27.24 -33.65
CA GLN A 134 -13.58 27.13 -35.12
C GLN A 134 -15.03 27.33 -35.58
N ILE A 135 -15.95 27.67 -34.67
CA ILE A 135 -17.24 28.26 -35.05
C ILE A 135 -16.93 29.62 -35.67
N SER A 136 -16.90 29.66 -37.01
CA SER A 136 -16.82 30.90 -37.77
C SER A 136 -17.95 31.83 -37.34
N GLU A 137 -17.72 33.14 -37.30
CA GLU A 137 -18.79 34.12 -37.06
C GLU A 137 -19.98 33.90 -38.00
N GLU A 138 -19.72 33.46 -39.23
CA GLU A 138 -20.74 33.14 -40.23
C GLU A 138 -21.52 31.86 -39.88
N GLN A 139 -20.85 30.83 -39.34
CA GLN A 139 -21.54 29.62 -38.85
C GLN A 139 -22.35 29.92 -37.59
N ARG A 140 -21.86 30.82 -36.73
CA ARG A 140 -22.58 31.34 -35.57
C ARG A 140 -23.81 32.15 -36.00
N GLN A 141 -23.67 33.03 -37.01
CA GLN A 141 -24.76 33.83 -37.56
C GLN A 141 -25.83 32.94 -38.22
N ARG A 142 -25.43 31.96 -39.04
CA ARG A 142 -26.38 30.98 -39.60
C ARG A 142 -27.11 30.18 -38.53
N LEU A 143 -26.42 29.77 -37.46
CA LEU A 143 -27.05 29.09 -36.32
C LEU A 143 -28.04 30.00 -35.57
N LEU A 144 -27.77 31.31 -35.51
CA LEU A 144 -28.70 32.27 -34.90
C LEU A 144 -29.94 32.50 -35.79
N GLU A 145 -29.76 32.66 -37.11
CA GLU A 145 -30.87 32.84 -38.05
C GLU A 145 -31.81 31.61 -38.09
N ASP A 146 -31.26 30.39 -38.08
CA ASP A 146 -32.05 29.14 -38.05
C ASP A 146 -32.87 28.97 -36.75
N LEU A 147 -32.46 29.64 -35.66
CA LEU A 147 -33.15 29.65 -34.36
C LEU A 147 -34.21 30.76 -34.25
N GLY A 148 -34.34 31.63 -35.26
CA GLY A 148 -35.36 32.67 -35.30
C GLY A 148 -35.20 33.80 -34.28
N LEU A 149 -33.96 34.12 -33.87
CA LEU A 149 -33.60 35.31 -33.07
C LEU A 149 -32.97 36.41 -33.92
#